data_AF-A0A2W6U1H1-F1
#
_entry.id   AF-A0A2W6U1H1-F1
#
_cell.length_a   1.000
_cell.length_b   1.000
_cell.length_c   1.000
_cell.angle_alpha   90.00
_cell.angle_beta   90.00
_cell.angle_gamma   90.00
#
_symmetry.space_group_name_H-M   'P 1'
#
loop_
_entity.id
_entity.type
_entity.pdbx_description
1 polymer ?
#
loop_
_entity_poly.entity_id
_entity_poly.type
_entity_poly.pdbx_seq_one_letter_code
_entity_poly.pdbx_strand_id
1 'polypeptide(L)'
;MESVLIIATIFGGIAAIGYFWDKVKAFFSGEGKRNQHDIDLYKRYRELIVDSGIYQLYRDHDFLGAFQNAYWSPFSQYVDSWGTVDREFIDPRLNTAHQNVYEKASKLGMAIAKNTVLIGATGHLRSVKPDSLPAGATPENIKAEAREINSVVPGFISAHESFVRLANRRLRGVSH
;
A
#
# COMPACT_ATOMS: atom_id res chain seq x y z
N MET A 1 -0.01 -29.41 -4.66
CA MET A 1 -1.31 -29.54 -3.98
C MET A 1 -1.39 -30.93 -3.32
N GLU A 2 -0.53 -31.22 -2.34
CA GLU A 2 -0.53 -32.56 -1.70
C GLU A 2 -0.43 -32.52 -0.17
N SER A 3 -0.12 -31.36 0.43
CA SER A 3 0.09 -31.26 1.88
C SER A 3 -1.19 -30.95 2.69
N VAL A 4 -2.31 -30.62 2.02
CA VAL A 4 -3.55 -30.20 2.70
C VAL A 4 -4.45 -31.40 3.06
N LEU A 5 -4.29 -32.54 2.39
CA LEU A 5 -5.18 -33.69 2.59
C LEU A 5 -4.90 -34.50 3.87
N ILE A 6 -3.72 -34.34 4.49
CA ILE A 6 -3.28 -35.24 5.57
C ILE A 6 -3.89 -34.86 6.93
N ILE A 7 -4.34 -33.61 7.12
CA ILE A 7 -4.87 -33.15 8.41
C ILE A 7 -6.34 -33.58 8.61
N ALA A 8 -7.08 -33.89 7.54
CA ALA A 8 -8.51 -34.21 7.61
C ALA A 8 -8.81 -35.66 8.04
N THR A 9 -7.82 -36.56 8.09
CA THR A 9 -8.06 -38.01 8.23
C THR A 9 -8.03 -38.51 9.67
N ILE A 10 -7.61 -37.71 10.65
CA ILE A 10 -7.39 -38.23 12.01
C ILE A 10 -8.65 -38.21 12.89
N PHE A 11 -9.68 -37.40 12.60
CA PHE A 11 -10.91 -37.43 13.40
C PHE A 11 -12.17 -37.17 12.56
N GLY A 12 -12.85 -38.25 12.18
CA GLY A 12 -14.32 -38.25 12.06
C GLY A 12 -14.96 -37.57 10.85
N GLY A 13 -15.23 -38.37 9.82
CA GLY A 13 -16.49 -38.31 9.08
C GLY A 13 -16.59 -37.36 7.89
N ILE A 14 -16.97 -37.93 6.75
CA ILE A 14 -17.28 -37.26 5.48
C ILE A 14 -18.29 -36.10 5.63
N ALA A 15 -19.10 -36.09 6.70
CA ALA A 15 -20.02 -34.99 7.04
C ALA A 15 -19.31 -33.68 7.48
N ALA A 16 -18.12 -33.76 8.10
CA ALA A 16 -17.38 -32.58 8.54
C ALA A 16 -16.80 -31.77 7.36
N ILE A 17 -16.53 -32.45 6.24
CA ILE A 17 -16.04 -31.83 5.01
C ILE A 17 -17.12 -30.94 4.41
N GLY A 18 -18.38 -31.40 4.35
CA GLY A 18 -19.51 -30.61 3.86
C GLY A 18 -19.76 -29.36 4.71
N TYR A 19 -19.84 -29.52 6.04
CA TYR A 19 -20.02 -28.40 6.97
C TYR A 19 -18.86 -27.39 6.91
N PHE A 20 -17.62 -27.88 6.79
CA PHE A 20 -16.46 -27.01 6.61
C PHE A 20 -16.51 -26.26 5.27
N TRP A 21 -16.85 -26.93 4.17
CA TRP A 21 -17.02 -26.29 2.86
C TRP A 21 -18.19 -25.33 2.79
N ASP A 22 -19.28 -25.58 3.51
CA ASP A 22 -20.41 -24.66 3.63
C ASP A 22 -20.06 -23.45 4.50
N LYS A 23 -19.24 -23.62 5.55
CA LYS A 23 -18.73 -22.51 6.36
C LYS A 23 -17.69 -21.67 5.61
N VAL A 24 -16.84 -22.34 4.83
CA VAL A 24 -15.91 -21.72 3.88
C VAL A 24 -16.69 -21.00 2.79
N LYS A 25 -17.69 -21.63 2.17
CA LYS A 25 -18.57 -20.98 1.21
C LYS A 25 -19.30 -19.82 1.85
N ALA A 26 -19.92 -19.94 3.01
CA ALA A 26 -20.59 -18.83 3.71
C ALA A 26 -19.63 -17.66 4.02
N PHE A 27 -18.38 -17.96 4.37
CA PHE A 27 -17.31 -16.97 4.56
C PHE A 27 -16.90 -16.30 3.23
N PHE A 28 -16.92 -17.05 2.11
CA PHE A 28 -16.56 -16.55 0.77
C PHE A 28 -17.75 -16.05 -0.07
N SER A 29 -18.98 -16.36 0.32
CA SER A 29 -20.26 -16.05 -0.33
C SER A 29 -20.97 -14.91 0.39
N GLY A 30 -20.26 -14.19 1.26
CA GLY A 30 -20.71 -12.94 1.85
C GLY A 30 -20.94 -11.88 0.77
N GLU A 31 -22.05 -11.99 0.05
CA GLU A 31 -22.71 -10.86 -0.56
C GLU A 31 -23.07 -9.88 0.55
N GLY A 32 -22.25 -8.85 0.70
CA GLY A 32 -22.75 -7.49 0.86
C GLY A 32 -23.43 -7.10 2.17
N LYS A 33 -23.13 -7.71 3.32
CA LYS A 33 -23.26 -6.92 4.57
C LYS A 33 -22.07 -5.97 4.61
N ARG A 34 -22.28 -4.74 4.12
CA ARG A 34 -21.32 -3.64 4.21
C ARG A 34 -20.73 -3.60 5.62
N ASN A 35 -19.46 -3.97 5.73
CA ASN A 35 -18.76 -3.92 6.99
C ASN A 35 -18.32 -2.47 7.24
N GLN A 36 -18.87 -1.83 8.26
CA GLN A 36 -18.56 -0.43 8.58
C GLN A 36 -17.06 -0.24 8.86
N HIS A 37 -16.40 -1.24 9.46
CA HIS A 37 -14.95 -1.23 9.68
C HIS A 37 -14.16 -1.13 8.38
N ASP A 38 -14.46 -1.97 7.39
CA ASP A 38 -13.79 -1.94 6.08
C ASP A 38 -14.05 -0.63 5.33
N ILE A 39 -15.25 -0.06 5.48
CA ILE A 39 -15.60 1.25 4.93
C ILE A 39 -14.76 2.35 5.59
N ASP A 40 -14.67 2.35 6.91
CA ASP A 40 -13.95 3.38 7.66
C ASP A 40 -12.44 3.29 7.42
N LEU A 41 -11.89 2.08 7.34
CA LEU A 41 -10.51 1.86 6.90
C LEU A 41 -10.32 2.40 5.49
N TYR A 42 -11.18 2.03 4.54
CA TYR A 42 -11.01 2.50 3.17
C TYR A 42 -11.09 4.03 3.05
N LYS A 43 -11.96 4.70 3.81
CA LYS A 43 -12.01 6.17 3.87
C LYS A 43 -10.69 6.77 4.36
N ARG A 44 -10.14 6.28 5.47
CA ARG A 44 -8.83 6.73 6.00
C ARG A 44 -7.69 6.49 5.00
N TYR A 45 -7.73 5.36 4.30
CA TYR A 45 -6.75 5.06 3.25
C TYR A 45 -6.83 6.10 2.13
N ARG A 46 -8.06 6.44 1.69
CA ARG A 46 -8.29 7.43 0.65
C ARG A 46 -7.78 8.80 1.05
N GLU A 47 -8.08 9.25 2.25
CA GLU A 47 -7.59 10.54 2.79
C GLU A 47 -6.05 10.62 2.74
N LEU A 48 -5.37 9.55 3.14
CA LEU A 48 -3.91 9.53 3.20
C LEU A 48 -3.26 9.42 1.80
N ILE A 49 -3.83 8.64 0.89
CA ILE A 49 -3.13 8.24 -0.35
C ILE A 49 -3.80 8.76 -1.62
N VAL A 50 -5.14 8.63 -1.71
CA VAL A 50 -5.89 8.95 -2.93
C VAL A 50 -6.12 10.46 -3.03
N ASP A 51 -6.69 11.03 -1.98
CA ASP A 51 -7.16 12.42 -1.97
C ASP A 51 -6.04 13.42 -1.63
N SER A 52 -4.89 12.92 -1.14
CA SER A 52 -3.68 13.70 -0.87
C SER A 52 -2.84 14.05 -2.12
N GLY A 53 -3.17 13.49 -3.28
CA GLY A 53 -2.44 13.69 -4.54
C GLY A 53 -1.09 12.96 -4.64
N ILE A 54 -0.70 12.21 -3.61
CA ILE A 54 0.57 11.47 -3.54
C ILE A 54 0.70 10.46 -4.67
N TYR A 55 -0.40 9.75 -4.95
CA TYR A 55 -0.46 8.80 -6.05
C TYR A 55 -0.05 9.45 -7.38
N GLN A 56 -0.58 10.62 -7.69
CA GLN A 56 -0.28 11.31 -8.94
C GLN A 56 1.16 11.79 -8.98
N LEU A 57 1.65 12.38 -7.88
CA LEU A 57 3.05 12.78 -7.77
C LEU A 57 3.98 11.59 -8.03
N TYR A 58 3.80 10.47 -7.31
CA TYR A 58 4.72 9.34 -7.40
C TYR A 58 4.69 8.66 -8.76
N ARG A 59 3.56 8.73 -9.46
CA ARG A 59 3.43 8.21 -10.82
C ARG A 59 4.24 9.02 -11.83
N ASP A 60 4.25 10.35 -11.69
CA ASP A 60 4.77 11.27 -12.70
C ASP A 60 6.18 11.82 -12.37
N HIS A 61 6.63 11.66 -11.12
CA HIS A 61 7.89 12.21 -10.64
C HIS A 61 9.06 11.23 -10.79
N ASP A 62 10.21 11.70 -11.28
CA ASP A 62 11.41 10.90 -11.54
C ASP A 62 12.38 10.81 -10.35
N PHE A 63 12.02 11.40 -9.21
CA PHE A 63 12.77 11.45 -7.95
C PHE A 63 14.22 11.99 -8.05
N LEU A 64 14.64 12.48 -9.22
CA LEU A 64 15.90 13.18 -9.42
C LEU A 64 15.73 14.68 -9.15
N GLY A 65 14.52 15.19 -9.38
CA GLY A 65 14.06 16.50 -8.93
C GLY A 65 13.73 16.55 -7.44
N ALA A 66 13.58 17.77 -6.92
CA ALA A 66 13.02 17.98 -5.59
C ALA A 66 11.49 17.98 -5.63
N PHE A 67 10.85 17.52 -4.56
CA PHE A 67 9.40 17.56 -4.39
C PHE A 67 9.02 18.11 -3.02
N GLN A 68 7.78 18.59 -2.88
CA GLN A 68 7.29 19.13 -1.62
C GLN A 68 7.26 18.03 -0.54
N ASN A 69 7.86 18.30 0.62
CA ASN A 69 7.82 17.40 1.79
C ASN A 69 6.37 17.11 2.24
N ALA A 70 5.44 18.02 1.95
CA ALA A 70 4.00 17.82 2.19
C ALA A 70 3.43 16.57 1.51
N TYR A 71 3.99 16.11 0.37
CA TYR A 71 3.56 14.86 -0.27
C TYR A 71 4.17 13.62 0.38
N TRP A 72 5.25 13.76 1.13
CA TRP A 72 5.83 12.63 1.86
C TRP A 72 5.06 12.35 3.16
N SER A 73 4.65 13.39 3.88
CA SER A 73 4.12 13.24 5.25
C SER A 73 2.92 12.28 5.37
N PRO A 74 1.88 12.35 4.50
CA PRO A 74 0.77 11.40 4.61
C PRO A 74 1.16 9.98 4.17
N PHE A 75 2.11 9.86 3.24
CA PHE A 75 2.64 8.57 2.81
C PHE A 75 3.46 7.89 3.90
N SER A 76 4.34 8.63 4.58
CA SER A 76 5.10 8.10 5.72
C SER A 76 4.17 7.72 6.86
N GLN A 77 3.17 8.55 7.17
CA GLN A 77 2.14 8.22 8.15
C GLN A 77 1.43 6.91 7.81
N TYR A 78 1.08 6.68 6.54
CA TYR A 78 0.50 5.42 6.10
C TYR A 78 1.47 4.25 6.36
N VAL A 79 2.71 4.35 5.90
CA VAL A 79 3.73 3.29 6.07
C VAL A 79 3.99 2.98 7.54
N ASP A 80 4.04 3.99 8.41
CA ASP A 80 4.41 3.83 9.82
C ASP A 80 3.27 3.28 10.68
N SER A 81 2.01 3.46 10.28
CA SER A 81 0.85 3.18 11.14
C SER A 81 -0.12 2.10 10.63
N TRP A 82 0.02 1.62 9.40
CA TRP A 82 -0.93 0.68 8.80
C TRP A 82 -0.54 -0.80 8.86
N GLY A 83 0.63 -1.12 9.38
CA GLY A 83 1.11 -2.50 9.56
C GLY A 83 0.54 -3.23 10.78
N THR A 84 -0.58 -2.78 11.34
CA THR A 84 -1.14 -3.23 12.62
C THR A 84 -2.46 -3.97 12.44
N VAL A 85 -2.82 -4.81 13.41
CA VAL A 85 -4.01 -5.69 13.36
C VAL A 85 -5.33 -4.88 13.29
N ASP A 86 -5.38 -3.69 13.88
CA ASP A 86 -6.55 -2.78 13.81
C ASP A 86 -6.78 -2.21 12.40
N ARG A 87 -5.83 -2.40 11.47
CA ARG A 87 -5.87 -1.94 10.08
C ARG A 87 -6.06 -3.06 9.08
N GLU A 88 -6.40 -4.25 9.55
CA GLU A 88 -6.80 -5.37 8.70
C GLU A 88 -8.26 -5.22 8.26
N PHE A 89 -8.50 -5.46 6.97
CA PHE A 89 -9.85 -5.55 6.44
C PHE A 89 -10.44 -6.91 6.82
N ILE A 90 -11.74 -6.91 7.14
CA ILE A 90 -12.49 -8.12 7.47
C ILE A 90 -12.81 -8.91 6.20
N ASP A 91 -13.11 -8.24 5.08
CA ASP A 91 -13.17 -8.90 3.78
C ASP A 91 -11.78 -9.43 3.39
N PRO A 92 -11.60 -10.75 3.24
CA PRO A 92 -10.28 -11.34 3.03
C PRO A 92 -9.66 -10.93 1.69
N ARG A 93 -10.46 -10.61 0.67
CA ARG A 93 -9.95 -10.15 -0.63
C ARG A 93 -9.47 -8.71 -0.54
N LEU A 94 -10.19 -7.85 0.19
CA LEU A 94 -9.73 -6.49 0.49
C LEU A 94 -8.46 -6.52 1.33
N ASN A 95 -8.40 -7.37 2.36
CA ASN A 95 -7.23 -7.47 3.23
C ASN A 95 -5.99 -7.92 2.45
N THR A 96 -6.12 -8.97 1.64
CA THR A 96 -5.02 -9.48 0.82
C THR A 96 -4.52 -8.40 -0.15
N ALA A 97 -5.43 -7.67 -0.80
CA ALA A 97 -5.07 -6.60 -1.72
C ALA A 97 -4.40 -5.42 -0.97
N HIS A 98 -4.92 -5.04 0.19
CA HIS A 98 -4.36 -4.00 1.04
C HIS A 98 -2.95 -4.38 1.56
N GLN A 99 -2.75 -5.60 2.04
CA GLN A 99 -1.44 -6.08 2.48
C GLN A 99 -0.40 -6.01 1.36
N ASN A 100 -0.78 -6.33 0.12
CA ASN A 100 0.10 -6.14 -1.02
C ASN A 100 0.43 -4.65 -1.25
N VAL A 101 -0.54 -3.73 -1.13
CA VAL A 101 -0.26 -2.28 -1.17
C VAL A 101 0.71 -1.89 -0.08
N TYR A 102 0.47 -2.30 1.17
CA TYR A 102 1.31 -1.99 2.31
C TYR A 102 2.75 -2.49 2.12
N GLU A 103 2.95 -3.72 1.64
CA GLU A 103 4.28 -4.26 1.36
C GLU A 103 5.03 -3.41 0.32
N LYS A 104 4.38 -3.02 -0.78
CA LYS A 104 5.02 -2.18 -1.82
C LYS A 104 5.24 -0.75 -1.33
N ALA A 105 4.31 -0.20 -0.57
CA ALA A 105 4.42 1.13 0.02
C ALA A 105 5.55 1.20 1.05
N SER A 106 5.71 0.18 1.90
CA SER A 106 6.80 0.08 2.86
C SER A 106 8.17 0.06 2.18
N LYS A 107 8.30 -0.73 1.10
CA LYS A 107 9.52 -0.75 0.27
C LYS A 107 9.82 0.61 -0.35
N LEU A 108 8.81 1.27 -0.93
CA LEU A 108 8.94 2.61 -1.49
C LEU A 108 9.28 3.65 -0.41
N GLY A 109 8.64 3.57 0.75
CA GLY A 109 8.88 4.47 1.88
C GLY A 109 10.31 4.35 2.39
N MET A 110 10.81 3.12 2.55
CA MET A 110 12.19 2.88 2.92
C MET A 110 13.16 3.43 1.87
N ALA A 111 12.88 3.23 0.57
CA ALA A 111 13.72 3.76 -0.51
C ALA A 111 13.75 5.31 -0.49
N ILE A 112 12.61 5.98 -0.30
CA ILE A 112 12.56 7.44 -0.19
C ILE A 112 13.30 7.91 1.06
N ALA A 113 13.02 7.33 2.23
CA ALA A 113 13.62 7.74 3.50
C ALA A 113 15.15 7.56 3.50
N LYS A 114 15.65 6.49 2.89
CA LYS A 114 17.09 6.20 2.76
C LYS A 114 17.81 7.17 1.84
N ASN A 115 17.20 7.50 0.70
CA ASN A 115 17.89 8.14 -0.42
C ASN A 115 17.62 9.64 -0.54
N THR A 116 16.81 10.22 0.35
CA THR A 116 16.46 11.64 0.26
C THR A 116 16.74 12.38 1.56
N VAL A 117 16.97 13.68 1.42
CA VAL A 117 17.16 14.60 2.53
C VAL A 117 16.19 15.77 2.39
N LEU A 118 15.93 16.44 3.52
CA LEU A 118 15.22 17.72 3.52
C LEU A 118 16.15 18.81 2.99
N ILE A 119 15.61 19.67 2.13
CA ILE A 119 16.33 20.79 1.53
C ILE A 119 15.49 22.08 1.56
N GLY A 120 16.14 23.20 1.26
CA GLY A 120 15.62 24.55 1.44
C GLY A 120 15.71 24.98 2.90
N ALA A 121 15.82 26.29 3.13
CA ALA A 121 16.03 26.87 4.46
C ALA A 121 14.99 26.44 5.52
N THR A 122 13.77 26.09 5.08
CA THR A 122 12.67 25.65 5.95
C THR A 122 12.42 24.15 5.92
N GLY A 123 13.19 23.35 5.14
CA GLY A 123 12.96 21.91 4.98
C GLY A 123 11.63 21.56 4.30
N HIS A 124 11.06 22.48 3.53
CA HIS A 124 9.77 22.28 2.85
C HIS A 124 9.89 21.38 1.62
N LEU A 125 11.11 21.15 1.12
CA LEU A 125 11.40 20.27 -0.01
C LEU A 125 12.16 19.03 0.46
N ARG A 126 12.05 17.97 -0.33
CA ARG A 126 12.83 16.75 -0.22
C ARG A 126 13.47 16.43 -1.56
N SER A 127 14.72 15.98 -1.53
CA SER A 127 15.44 15.58 -2.75
C SER A 127 16.52 14.55 -2.44
N VAL A 128 16.91 13.79 -3.46
CA VAL A 128 18.17 13.04 -3.47
C VAL A 128 19.39 13.97 -3.52
N LYS A 129 19.23 15.22 -3.98
CA LYS A 129 20.30 16.23 -4.07
C LYS A 129 20.30 17.11 -2.82
N PRO A 130 21.33 17.07 -1.96
CA PRO A 130 21.43 18.00 -0.83
C PRO A 130 21.76 19.43 -1.30
N ASP A 131 21.36 20.44 -0.52
CA ASP A 131 21.67 21.86 -0.80
C ASP A 131 23.18 22.15 -0.87
N SER A 132 24.00 21.32 -0.23
CA SER A 132 25.46 21.43 -0.26
C SER A 132 26.11 20.95 -1.56
N LEU A 133 25.34 20.33 -2.46
CA LEU A 133 25.87 19.83 -3.72
C LEU A 133 26.18 21.02 -4.66
N PRO A 134 27.44 21.16 -5.14
CA PRO A 134 27.81 22.26 -6.02
C PRO A 134 27.05 22.19 -7.36
N ALA A 135 26.87 23.36 -7.98
CA ALA A 135 26.30 23.45 -9.32
C ALA A 135 27.16 22.69 -10.33
N GLY A 136 26.52 21.91 -11.21
CA GLY A 136 27.21 21.12 -12.22
C GLY A 136 26.48 19.82 -12.57
N ALA A 137 27.21 18.90 -13.19
CA ALA A 137 26.67 17.59 -13.52
C ALA A 137 26.25 16.84 -12.24
N THR A 138 25.06 16.25 -12.25
CA THR A 138 24.61 15.42 -11.13
C THR A 138 25.51 14.17 -11.02
N PRO A 139 26.13 13.90 -9.86
CA PRO A 139 26.96 12.72 -9.65
C PRO A 139 26.22 11.40 -9.89
N GLU A 140 26.94 10.36 -10.30
CA GLU A 140 26.34 9.05 -10.60
C GLU A 140 25.71 8.37 -9.38
N ASN A 141 26.24 8.58 -8.16
CA ASN A 141 25.63 8.05 -6.94
C ASN A 141 24.23 8.64 -6.71
N ILE A 142 24.06 9.95 -6.91
CA ILE A 142 22.75 10.62 -6.78
C ILE A 142 21.76 10.11 -7.84
N LYS A 143 22.24 9.88 -9.07
CA LYS A 143 21.41 9.25 -10.10
C LYS A 143 21.05 7.80 -9.76
N ALA A 144 21.94 7.07 -9.08
CA ALA A 144 21.67 5.70 -8.63
C ALA A 144 20.63 5.67 -7.51
N GLU A 145 20.71 6.61 -6.55
CA GLU A 145 19.74 6.80 -5.47
C GLU A 145 18.33 7.10 -6.01
N ALA A 146 18.21 8.02 -6.97
CA ALA A 146 16.93 8.28 -7.66
C ALA A 146 16.42 7.04 -8.40
N ARG A 147 17.31 6.31 -9.10
CA ARG A 147 16.97 5.05 -9.78
C ARG A 147 16.46 3.98 -8.82
N GLU A 148 17.02 3.88 -7.61
CA GLU A 148 16.55 2.95 -6.58
C GLU A 148 15.08 3.24 -6.22
N ILE A 149 14.74 4.50 -5.96
CA ILE A 149 13.35 4.92 -5.68
C ILE A 149 12.45 4.60 -6.89
N ASN A 150 12.85 5.03 -8.09
CA ASN A 150 12.08 4.82 -9.32
C ASN A 150 11.84 3.34 -9.62
N SER A 151 12.76 2.45 -9.25
CA SER A 151 12.63 1.02 -9.53
C SER A 151 11.47 0.36 -8.77
N VAL A 152 11.09 0.91 -7.61
CA VAL A 152 10.03 0.34 -6.75
C VAL A 152 8.68 1.03 -6.92
N VAL A 153 8.65 2.23 -7.51
CA VAL A 153 7.42 3.00 -7.80
C VAL A 153 6.39 2.17 -8.60
N PRO A 154 6.73 1.49 -9.73
CA PRO A 154 5.74 0.75 -10.51
C PRO A 154 5.00 -0.33 -9.71
N GLY A 155 5.71 -0.97 -8.77
CA GLY A 155 5.13 -1.98 -7.89
C GLY A 155 4.06 -1.39 -6.97
N PHE A 156 4.34 -0.23 -6.37
CA PHE A 156 3.38 0.50 -5.54
C PHE A 156 2.17 0.98 -6.35
N ILE A 157 2.40 1.61 -7.51
CA ILE A 157 1.32 2.13 -8.38
C ILE A 157 0.36 1.01 -8.79
N SER A 158 0.90 -0.12 -9.26
CA SER A 158 0.08 -1.27 -9.68
C SER A 158 -0.73 -1.87 -8.53
N ALA A 159 -0.12 -2.01 -7.34
CA ALA A 159 -0.81 -2.51 -6.16
C ALA A 159 -1.93 -1.55 -5.72
N HIS A 160 -1.63 -0.25 -5.65
CA HIS A 160 -2.57 0.81 -5.28
C HIS A 160 -3.79 0.81 -6.21
N GLU A 161 -3.58 0.88 -7.53
CA GLU A 161 -4.69 0.92 -8.48
C GLU A 161 -5.58 -0.33 -8.37
N SER A 162 -4.95 -1.50 -8.19
CA SER A 162 -5.67 -2.77 -8.07
C SER A 162 -6.53 -2.81 -6.80
N PHE A 163 -5.98 -2.35 -5.68
CA PHE A 163 -6.71 -2.23 -4.41
C PHE A 163 -7.86 -1.22 -4.51
N VAL A 164 -7.62 -0.01 -5.02
CA VAL A 164 -8.66 1.03 -5.18
C VAL A 164 -9.79 0.55 -6.09
N ARG A 165 -9.47 -0.09 -7.23
CA ARG A 165 -10.50 -0.68 -8.11
C ARG A 165 -11.29 -1.78 -7.40
N LEU A 166 -10.65 -2.62 -6.60
CA LEU A 166 -11.33 -3.68 -5.85
C LEU A 166 -12.23 -3.11 -4.76
N ALA A 167 -11.71 -2.19 -3.95
CA ALA A 167 -12.43 -1.53 -2.86
C ALA A 167 -13.66 -0.79 -3.39
N ASN A 168 -13.52 0.00 -4.45
CA ASN A 168 -14.65 0.71 -5.07
C ASN A 168 -15.75 -0.25 -5.58
N ARG A 169 -15.39 -1.45 -6.07
CA ARG A 169 -16.37 -2.46 -6.49
C ARG A 169 -17.06 -3.15 -5.32
N ARG A 170 -16.34 -3.44 -4.23
CA ARG A 170 -16.85 -4.21 -3.09
C ARG A 170 -17.57 -3.35 -2.06
N LEU A 171 -17.08 -2.13 -1.83
CA LEU A 171 -17.59 -1.19 -0.84
C LEU A 171 -18.55 -0.16 -1.46
N ARG A 172 -19.12 -0.44 -2.65
CA ARG A 172 -19.98 0.47 -3.44
C ARG A 172 -20.83 1.37 -2.55
N GLY A 173 -20.77 2.69 -2.78
CA GLY A 173 -21.50 3.78 -2.12
C GLY A 173 -20.78 4.45 -0.94
N VAL A 174 -19.45 4.30 -0.86
CA VAL A 174 -18.58 5.37 -0.37
C VAL A 174 -18.45 6.41 -1.49
N SER A 175 -19.52 7.17 -1.71
CA SER A 175 -19.49 8.35 -2.58
C SER A 175 -18.91 9.51 -1.77
N HIS A 176 -18.18 10.38 -2.48
CA HIS A 176 -17.53 11.63 -2.07
C HIS A 176 -18.06 12.28 -0.79
#